data_AF-A0A537ZWD1-F1
#
_entry.id   AF-A0A537ZWD1-F1
#
_cell.length_a   1.000
_cell.length_b   1.000
_cell.length_c   1.000
_cell.angle_alpha   90.00
_cell.angle_beta   90.00
_cell.angle_gamma   90.00
#
_symmetry.space_group_name_H-M   'P 1'
#
loop_
_entity.id
_entity.type
_entity.pdbx_description
1 polymer ?
#
loop_
_entity_poly.entity_id
_entity_poly.type
_entity_poly.pdbx_seq_one_letter_code
_entity_poly.pdbx_strand_id
1 'polypeptide(L)'
;MWAFIEGEREPALALGSHLDSVPNGGWLDGALGVMAALGVLRAWAGAGERPPRSLTLIDWADEEGARFGRSLFGSSAFSGTLDSAQVHDLRDAEGASIGDVLAENDVSLDRVLDATAGQERLAAYLELHIEQGPVLEAEDIQAAAVGGCAGVERHRFRFSGQASHAGTTPMDRRRYAGLAAAQVALRIEKIGRG
;
A
#
# COMPACT_ATOMS: atom_id res chain seq x y z
N MET A 1 6.01 6.23 11.06
CA MET A 1 6.13 6.71 12.46
C MET A 1 6.09 5.51 13.42
N TRP A 2 6.68 5.63 14.62
CA TRP A 2 6.64 4.58 15.66
C TRP A 2 6.19 5.19 17.00
N ALA A 3 5.37 4.47 17.78
CA ALA A 3 5.11 4.80 19.19
C ALA A 3 5.15 3.52 20.03
N PHE A 4 5.78 3.56 21.20
CA PHE A 4 6.09 2.37 21.98
C PHE A 4 5.59 2.49 23.41
N ILE A 5 5.02 1.40 23.94
CA ILE A 5 4.74 1.24 25.37
C ILE A 5 5.39 -0.06 25.86
N GLU A 6 6.18 0.07 26.92
CA GLU A 6 6.88 -1.06 27.55
C GLU A 6 5.87 -1.98 28.25
N GLY A 7 5.96 -3.27 27.97
CA GLY A 7 5.21 -4.31 28.65
C GLY A 7 6.11 -5.25 29.46
N GLU A 8 5.54 -6.37 29.90
CA GLU A 8 6.27 -7.35 30.72
C GLU A 8 7.28 -8.20 29.93
N ARG A 9 7.13 -8.26 28.60
CA ARG A 9 7.92 -9.14 27.71
C ARG A 9 8.23 -8.47 26.37
N GLU A 10 9.39 -8.84 25.83
CA GLU A 10 9.85 -8.54 24.47
C GLU A 10 9.95 -9.84 23.63
N PRO A 11 10.04 -9.79 22.29
CA PRO A 11 9.89 -8.61 21.43
C PRO A 11 8.44 -8.05 21.40
N ALA A 12 8.22 -6.85 20.87
CA ALA A 12 6.92 -6.19 20.93
C ALA A 12 5.88 -6.81 19.98
N LEU A 13 4.60 -6.70 20.32
CA LEU A 13 3.51 -6.85 19.34
C LEU A 13 3.33 -5.53 18.61
N ALA A 14 3.51 -5.53 17.29
CA ALA A 14 3.23 -4.37 16.47
C ALA A 14 1.75 -4.31 16.08
N LEU A 15 1.16 -3.14 16.22
CA LEU A 15 -0.18 -2.78 15.78
C LEU A 15 -0.04 -1.61 14.82
N GLY A 16 -0.76 -1.60 13.71
CA GLY A 16 -0.59 -0.47 12.79
C GLY A 16 -1.32 -0.60 11.49
N SER A 17 -1.03 0.36 10.61
CA SER A 17 -1.45 0.42 9.21
C SER A 17 -0.71 1.59 8.54
N HIS A 18 -1.38 2.43 7.76
CA HIS A 18 -0.84 3.60 7.09
C HIS A 18 -1.73 4.84 7.22
N LEU A 19 -1.15 6.04 7.08
CA LEU A 19 -1.87 7.31 7.09
C LEU A 19 -1.92 8.01 5.72
N ASP A 20 -1.12 7.57 4.75
CA ASP A 20 -1.26 8.07 3.38
C ASP A 20 -2.55 7.56 2.73
N SER A 21 -2.99 8.26 1.69
CA SER A 21 -4.24 7.98 0.99
C SER A 21 -4.13 8.30 -0.49
N VAL A 22 -5.03 7.75 -1.29
CA VAL A 22 -5.17 8.07 -2.71
C VAL A 22 -5.93 9.39 -2.95
N PRO A 23 -5.80 10.01 -4.14
CA PRO A 23 -6.66 11.12 -4.54
C PRO A 23 -8.14 10.73 -4.45
N ASN A 24 -8.92 11.49 -3.68
CA ASN A 24 -10.32 11.20 -3.36
C ASN A 24 -10.54 9.91 -2.54
N GLY A 25 -9.54 9.49 -1.76
CA GLY A 25 -9.66 8.39 -0.82
C GLY A 25 -10.64 8.65 0.32
N GLY A 26 -11.13 7.57 0.92
CA GLY A 26 -11.96 7.63 2.13
C GLY A 26 -11.14 7.93 3.38
N TRP A 27 -11.81 8.23 4.48
CA TRP A 27 -11.17 8.53 5.77
C TRP A 27 -10.84 7.30 6.63
N LEU A 28 -11.24 6.11 6.17
CA LEU A 28 -11.09 4.84 6.91
C LEU A 28 -9.89 4.01 6.45
N ASP A 29 -9.58 4.06 5.15
CA ASP A 29 -8.48 3.31 4.53
C ASP A 29 -7.15 3.69 5.19
N GLY A 30 -6.44 2.70 5.72
CA GLY A 30 -5.25 2.87 6.56
C GLY A 30 -5.50 3.50 7.94
N ALA A 31 -6.09 4.69 7.96
CA ALA A 31 -6.25 5.52 9.15
C ALA A 31 -7.03 4.82 10.28
N LEU A 32 -8.01 3.95 9.94
CA LEU A 32 -8.71 3.13 10.93
C LEU A 32 -7.74 2.28 11.74
N GLY A 33 -6.80 1.59 11.09
CA GLY A 33 -5.84 0.70 11.74
C GLY A 33 -4.88 1.46 12.65
N VAL A 34 -4.35 2.59 12.18
CA VAL A 34 -3.46 3.45 12.98
C VAL A 34 -4.19 4.03 14.21
N MET A 35 -5.42 4.53 14.02
CA MET A 35 -6.20 5.11 15.11
C MET A 35 -6.68 4.06 16.12
N ALA A 36 -7.02 2.86 15.66
CA ALA A 36 -7.36 1.75 16.54
C ALA A 36 -6.15 1.31 17.39
N ALA A 37 -4.97 1.18 16.78
CA ALA A 37 -3.72 0.90 17.49
C ALA A 37 -3.41 1.98 18.55
N LEU A 38 -3.61 3.26 18.21
CA LEU A 38 -3.42 4.36 19.15
C LEU A 38 -4.41 4.26 20.33
N GLY A 39 -5.66 3.87 20.05
CA GLY A 39 -6.67 3.59 21.06
C GLY A 39 -6.22 2.52 22.05
N VAL A 40 -5.62 1.42 21.57
CA VAL A 40 -5.07 0.35 22.41
C VAL A 40 -3.95 0.87 23.32
N LEU A 41 -2.99 1.61 22.76
CA LEU A 41 -1.88 2.20 23.55
C LEU A 41 -2.41 3.16 24.61
N ARG A 42 -3.38 4.02 24.26
CA ARG A 42 -4.00 4.97 25.19
C ARG A 42 -4.80 4.27 26.29
N ALA A 43 -5.45 3.16 25.99
CA ALA A 43 -6.20 2.39 26.98
C ALA A 43 -5.28 1.84 28.09
N TRP A 44 -4.14 1.24 27.70
CA TRP A 44 -3.13 0.78 28.66
C TRP A 44 -2.52 1.93 29.47
N ALA A 45 -2.13 3.01 28.79
CA ALA A 45 -1.58 4.18 29.46
C ALA A 45 -2.57 4.82 30.45
N GLY A 46 -3.85 4.89 30.10
CA GLY A 46 -4.90 5.45 30.95
C GLY A 46 -5.28 4.55 32.14
N ALA A 47 -5.16 3.23 31.99
CA ALA A 47 -5.36 2.29 33.09
C ALA A 47 -4.20 2.31 34.12
N GLY A 48 -3.02 2.81 33.72
CA GLY A 48 -1.83 2.78 34.58
C GLY A 48 -1.25 1.36 34.75
N GLU A 49 -1.63 0.44 33.87
CA GLU A 49 -1.18 -0.95 33.87
C GLU A 49 -0.13 -1.19 32.79
N ARG A 50 0.75 -2.17 33.00
CA ARG A 50 1.70 -2.61 31.98
C ARG A 50 1.06 -3.69 31.10
N PRO A 51 1.15 -3.58 29.77
CA PRO A 51 0.73 -4.67 28.88
C PRO A 51 1.54 -5.96 29.14
N PRO A 52 0.95 -7.16 28.98
CA PRO A 52 1.66 -8.43 29.14
C PRO A 52 2.83 -8.68 28.15
N ARG A 53 2.93 -7.85 27.10
CA ARG A 53 4.02 -7.79 26.12
C ARG A 53 4.11 -6.34 25.65
N SER A 54 5.31 -5.83 25.41
CA SER A 54 5.48 -4.49 24.84
C SER A 54 4.65 -4.34 23.57
N LEU A 55 4.07 -3.16 23.39
CA LEU A 55 3.28 -2.83 22.21
C LEU A 55 3.98 -1.72 21.45
N THR A 56 3.98 -1.83 20.12
CA THR A 56 4.44 -0.75 19.27
C THR A 56 3.37 -0.43 18.24
N LEU A 57 3.06 0.85 18.08
CA LEU A 57 2.27 1.37 16.98
C LEU A 57 3.19 1.69 15.81
N ILE A 58 2.79 1.25 14.61
CA ILE A 58 3.48 1.56 13.37
C ILE A 58 2.50 2.23 12.41
N ASP A 59 2.96 3.33 11.82
CA ASP A 59 2.36 3.95 10.64
C ASP A 59 3.39 3.84 9.51
N TRP A 60 3.07 3.00 8.52
CA TRP A 60 3.92 2.72 7.37
C TRP A 60 3.88 3.86 6.37
N ALA A 61 5.04 4.24 5.85
CA ALA A 61 5.13 5.30 4.86
C ALA A 61 4.75 4.80 3.46
N ASP A 62 3.87 5.56 2.79
CA ASP A 62 3.49 5.40 1.37
C ASP A 62 3.09 3.95 1.05
N GLU A 63 2.03 3.49 1.71
CA GLU A 63 1.39 2.21 1.45
C GLU A 63 0.72 2.24 0.07
N GLU A 64 -0.03 3.29 -0.23
CA GLU A 64 -0.84 3.38 -1.45
C GLU A 64 0.05 3.53 -2.68
N GLY A 65 1.16 4.25 -2.54
CA GLY A 65 2.06 4.59 -3.63
C GLY A 65 1.47 5.66 -4.56
N ALA A 66 0.56 6.48 -4.07
CA ALA A 66 -0.19 7.45 -4.87
C ALA A 66 0.72 8.49 -5.54
N ARG A 67 1.83 8.86 -4.89
CA ARG A 67 2.74 9.91 -5.38
C ARG A 67 3.75 9.40 -6.40
N PHE A 68 4.37 8.26 -6.14
CA PHE A 68 5.48 7.73 -6.95
C PHE A 68 5.11 6.49 -7.78
N GLY A 69 3.85 6.03 -7.69
CA GLY A 69 3.39 4.84 -8.42
C GLY A 69 3.96 3.53 -7.89
N ARG A 70 4.49 3.53 -6.67
CA ARG A 70 5.05 2.34 -6.01
C ARG A 70 4.49 2.20 -4.59
N SER A 71 3.51 1.31 -4.44
CA SER A 71 2.91 0.96 -3.15
C SER A 71 3.91 0.30 -2.18
N LEU A 72 3.57 0.30 -0.89
CA LEU A 72 4.28 -0.42 0.18
C LEU A 72 5.72 0.05 0.39
N PHE A 73 6.02 1.35 0.30
CA PHE A 73 7.41 1.82 0.41
C PHE A 73 8.04 1.48 1.78
N GLY A 74 7.43 1.95 2.86
CA GLY A 74 7.95 1.81 4.22
C GLY A 74 7.96 0.35 4.70
N SER A 75 6.89 -0.40 4.42
CA SER A 75 6.80 -1.81 4.77
C SER A 75 7.76 -2.68 3.94
N SER A 76 7.98 -2.38 2.65
CA SER A 76 9.01 -3.05 1.84
C SER A 76 10.42 -2.75 2.34
N ALA A 77 10.68 -1.51 2.76
CA ALA A 77 11.98 -1.13 3.32
C ALA A 77 12.25 -1.91 4.61
N PHE A 78 11.23 -1.99 5.48
CA PHE A 78 11.30 -2.73 6.73
C PHE A 78 11.46 -4.24 6.51
N SER A 79 10.73 -4.85 5.57
CA SER A 79 10.82 -6.29 5.27
C SER A 79 12.10 -6.67 4.50
N GLY A 80 12.83 -5.69 3.96
CA GLY A 80 14.01 -5.92 3.13
C GLY A 80 13.67 -6.31 1.68
N THR A 81 12.41 -6.16 1.26
CA THR A 81 11.97 -6.47 -0.12
C THR A 81 11.97 -5.25 -1.05
N LEU A 82 12.39 -4.08 -0.55
CA LEU A 82 12.53 -2.87 -1.36
C LEU A 82 13.78 -2.99 -2.26
N ASP A 83 13.57 -2.98 -3.58
CA ASP A 83 14.65 -2.84 -4.54
C ASP A 83 15.06 -1.35 -4.63
N SER A 84 16.21 -1.01 -4.04
CA SER A 84 16.75 0.35 -3.99
C SER A 84 17.02 0.93 -5.39
N ALA A 85 17.43 0.09 -6.35
CA ALA A 85 17.69 0.53 -7.71
C ALA A 85 16.40 0.91 -8.44
N GLN A 86 15.30 0.21 -8.18
CA GLN A 86 14.00 0.53 -8.76
C GLN A 86 13.39 1.83 -8.22
N VAL A 87 13.68 2.18 -6.96
CA VAL A 87 13.13 3.40 -6.36
C VAL A 87 13.93 4.65 -6.67
N HIS A 88 15.25 4.55 -6.88
CA HIS A 88 16.12 5.71 -7.09
C HIS A 88 15.66 6.61 -8.26
N ASP A 89 15.12 6.01 -9.32
CA ASP A 89 14.70 6.73 -10.53
C ASP A 89 13.23 7.16 -10.51
N LEU A 90 12.50 6.90 -9.41
CA LEU A 90 11.11 7.33 -9.28
C LEU A 90 11.02 8.85 -9.23
N ARG A 91 10.02 9.36 -9.96
CA ARG A 91 9.65 10.77 -10.05
C ARG A 91 8.15 10.91 -9.83
N ASP A 92 7.73 11.94 -9.12
CA ASP A 92 6.30 12.27 -9.00
C ASP A 92 5.78 12.98 -10.26
N ALA A 93 4.50 13.36 -10.25
CA ALA A 93 3.84 13.99 -11.40
C ALA A 93 4.44 15.37 -11.76
N GLU A 94 5.05 16.03 -10.78
CA GLU A 94 5.72 17.32 -10.90
C GLU A 94 7.20 17.17 -11.30
N GLY A 95 7.71 15.94 -11.32
CA GLY A 95 9.08 15.62 -11.72
C GLY A 95 10.11 15.65 -10.59
N ALA A 96 9.68 15.82 -9.33
CA ALA A 96 10.57 15.74 -8.18
C ALA A 96 11.01 14.29 -7.94
N SER A 97 12.27 14.11 -7.52
CA SER A 97 12.77 12.77 -7.19
C SER A 97 12.30 12.31 -5.83
N ILE A 98 12.08 10.99 -5.69
CA ILE A 98 11.75 10.41 -4.38
C ILE A 98 12.85 10.71 -3.35
N GLY A 99 14.11 10.75 -3.78
CA GLY A 99 15.24 11.11 -2.92
C GLY A 99 15.13 12.53 -2.36
N ASP A 100 14.81 13.51 -3.21
CA ASP A 100 14.64 14.91 -2.78
C ASP A 100 13.46 15.05 -1.80
N VAL A 101 12.34 14.40 -2.11
CA VAL A 101 11.12 14.45 -1.28
C VAL A 101 11.31 13.79 0.09
N LEU A 102 12.04 12.66 0.13
CA LEU A 102 12.39 12.02 1.40
C LEU A 102 13.36 12.91 2.20
N ALA A 103 14.32 13.55 1.53
CA ALA A 103 15.29 14.43 2.17
C ALA A 103 14.64 15.68 2.79
N GLU A 104 13.53 16.19 2.22
CA GLU A 104 12.71 17.25 2.84
C GLU A 104 12.15 16.85 4.22
N ASN A 105 12.08 15.54 4.50
CA ASN A 105 11.55 14.96 5.74
C ASN A 105 12.65 14.27 6.57
N ASP A 106 13.92 14.62 6.35
CA ASP A 106 15.09 14.03 7.00
C ASP A 106 15.22 12.50 6.82
N VAL A 107 14.65 11.95 5.74
CA VAL A 107 14.76 10.54 5.37
C VAL A 107 15.76 10.38 4.23
N SER A 108 16.80 9.56 4.44
CA SER A 108 17.77 9.23 3.40
C SER A 108 17.35 7.98 2.65
N LEU A 109 17.17 8.10 1.33
CA LEU A 109 16.84 6.97 0.45
C LEU A 109 17.89 5.85 0.52
N ASP A 110 19.18 6.20 0.64
CA ASP A 110 20.27 5.22 0.72
C ASP A 110 20.25 4.39 2.01
N ARG A 111 19.55 4.87 3.03
CA ARG A 111 19.50 4.27 4.37
C ARG A 111 18.16 3.62 4.70
N VAL A 112 17.20 3.60 3.77
CA VAL A 112 15.86 3.05 4.04
C VAL A 112 15.90 1.58 4.44
N LEU A 113 16.88 0.82 3.96
CA LEU A 113 17.07 -0.59 4.31
C LEU A 113 17.66 -0.79 5.72
N ASP A 114 18.17 0.26 6.37
CA ASP A 114 18.55 0.21 7.80
C ASP A 114 17.32 -0.15 8.66
N ALA A 115 16.10 0.10 8.16
CA ALA A 115 14.84 -0.25 8.83
C ALA A 115 14.70 -1.77 9.11
N THR A 116 15.39 -2.63 8.35
CA THR A 116 15.39 -4.08 8.55
C THR A 116 15.90 -4.50 9.94
N ALA A 117 16.78 -3.70 10.56
CA ALA A 117 17.25 -3.93 11.92
C ALA A 117 16.11 -3.89 12.96
N GLY A 118 14.98 -3.24 12.65
CA GLY A 118 13.82 -3.23 13.54
C GLY A 118 13.05 -4.56 13.60
N GLN A 119 13.29 -5.50 12.68
CA GLN A 119 12.56 -6.78 12.63
C GLN A 119 12.75 -7.61 13.91
N GLU A 120 13.96 -7.63 14.46
CA GLU A 120 14.28 -8.38 15.69
C GLU A 120 13.51 -7.88 16.93
N ARG A 121 12.95 -6.67 16.84
CA ARG A 121 12.16 -6.04 17.90
C ARG A 121 10.67 -6.40 17.84
N LEU A 122 10.22 -7.11 16.80
CA LEU A 122 8.82 -7.45 16.60
C LEU A 122 8.59 -8.96 16.70
N ALA A 123 7.66 -9.35 17.57
CA ALA A 123 7.25 -10.75 17.72
C ALA A 123 6.15 -11.11 16.72
N ALA A 124 5.29 -10.15 16.38
CA ALA A 124 4.20 -10.28 15.42
C ALA A 124 3.72 -8.89 14.99
N TYR A 125 2.97 -8.83 13.90
CA TYR A 125 2.27 -7.64 13.40
C TYR A 125 0.79 -7.95 13.24
N LEU A 126 -0.07 -7.04 13.70
CA LEU A 126 -1.51 -7.11 13.54
C LEU A 126 -2.01 -5.78 12.97
N GLU A 127 -2.80 -5.87 11.90
CA GLU A 127 -3.41 -4.74 11.23
C GLU A 127 -4.93 -4.90 11.24
N LEU A 128 -5.62 -3.85 11.70
CA LEU A 128 -7.05 -3.72 11.56
C LEU A 128 -7.32 -2.87 10.32
N HIS A 129 -8.18 -3.37 9.43
CA HIS A 129 -8.52 -2.67 8.21
C HIS A 129 -10.00 -2.82 7.89
N ILE A 130 -10.53 -1.88 7.09
CA ILE A 130 -11.84 -2.07 6.46
C ILE A 130 -11.74 -3.17 5.40
N GLU A 131 -12.85 -3.85 5.13
CA GLU A 131 -12.90 -4.93 4.14
C GLU A 131 -12.53 -4.45 2.73
N GLN A 132 -12.87 -3.18 2.40
CA GLN A 132 -12.85 -2.62 1.03
C GLN A 132 -13.71 -3.41 0.02
N GLY A 133 -14.53 -4.34 0.51
CA GLY A 133 -15.45 -5.17 -0.23
C GLY A 133 -16.84 -5.18 0.41
N PRO A 134 -17.81 -5.86 -0.21
CA PRO A 134 -19.19 -5.88 0.24
C PRO A 134 -19.57 -7.13 1.05
N VAL A 135 -18.65 -8.05 1.32
CA VAL A 135 -18.96 -9.40 1.83
C VAL A 135 -19.45 -9.35 3.28
N LEU A 136 -18.73 -8.67 4.17
CA LEU A 136 -19.10 -8.59 5.59
C LEU A 136 -20.44 -7.89 5.77
N GLU A 137 -20.70 -6.83 4.99
CA GLU A 137 -22.00 -6.15 4.98
C GLU A 137 -23.11 -7.08 4.47
N ALA A 138 -22.88 -7.76 3.33
CA ALA A 138 -23.88 -8.64 2.73
C ALA A 138 -24.20 -9.88 3.59
N GLU A 139 -23.24 -10.34 4.38
CA GLU A 139 -23.36 -11.51 5.26
C GLU A 139 -23.72 -11.14 6.71
N ASP A 140 -23.90 -9.86 7.05
CA ASP A 140 -24.17 -9.34 8.40
C ASP A 140 -23.11 -9.78 9.43
N ILE A 141 -21.83 -9.71 9.04
CA ILE A 141 -20.67 -10.07 9.87
C ILE A 141 -19.95 -8.79 10.30
N GLN A 142 -19.68 -8.65 11.61
CA GLN A 142 -19.08 -7.43 12.15
C GLN A 142 -17.56 -7.32 11.96
N ALA A 143 -16.86 -8.46 11.98
CA ALA A 143 -15.42 -8.54 11.83
C ALA A 143 -15.01 -9.96 11.44
N ALA A 144 -13.91 -10.09 10.69
CA ALA A 144 -13.36 -11.37 10.28
C ALA A 144 -11.85 -11.41 10.47
N ALA A 145 -11.32 -12.60 10.78
CA ALA A 145 -9.89 -12.87 10.72
C ALA A 145 -9.50 -13.17 9.26
N VAL A 146 -8.59 -12.38 8.70
CA VAL A 146 -8.13 -12.54 7.32
C VAL A 146 -7.20 -13.75 7.21
N GLY A 147 -7.55 -14.72 6.36
CA GLY A 147 -6.76 -15.94 6.13
C GLY A 147 -5.59 -15.77 5.15
N GLY A 148 -5.60 -14.71 4.35
CA GLY A 148 -4.55 -14.38 3.39
C GLY A 148 -4.99 -13.25 2.46
N CYS A 149 -4.04 -12.72 1.69
CA CYS A 149 -4.27 -11.66 0.70
C CYS A 149 -4.11 -12.20 -0.72
N ALA A 150 -4.85 -11.63 -1.67
CA ALA A 150 -4.67 -11.94 -3.08
C ALA A 150 -3.32 -11.42 -3.60
N GLY A 151 -2.64 -12.19 -4.44
CA GLY A 151 -1.48 -11.70 -5.18
C GLY A 151 -1.89 -10.67 -6.23
N VAL A 152 -1.13 -9.59 -6.37
CA VAL A 152 -1.41 -8.50 -7.31
C VAL A 152 -0.31 -8.42 -8.36
N GLU A 153 -0.70 -8.43 -9.63
CA GLU A 153 0.19 -8.12 -10.76
C GLU A 153 -0.32 -6.88 -11.49
N ARG A 154 0.60 -6.00 -11.88
CA ARG A 154 0.30 -4.78 -12.66
C ARG A 154 1.03 -4.84 -13.99
N HIS A 155 0.27 -4.79 -15.09
CA HIS A 155 0.79 -4.90 -16.45
C HIS A 155 0.53 -3.62 -17.24
N ARG A 156 1.54 -3.12 -17.97
CA ARG A 156 1.41 -1.97 -18.86
C ARG A 156 1.44 -2.42 -20.32
N PHE A 157 0.33 -2.19 -21.04
CA PHE A 157 0.23 -2.50 -22.46
C PHE A 157 0.37 -1.24 -23.31
N ARG A 158 1.16 -1.33 -24.39
CA ARG A 158 1.24 -0.28 -25.43
C ARG A 158 0.71 -0.84 -26.74
N PHE A 159 -0.36 -0.24 -27.24
CA PHE A 159 -0.95 -0.57 -28.53
C PHE A 159 -0.52 0.44 -29.59
N SER A 160 0.11 -0.03 -30.65
CA SER A 160 0.54 0.80 -31.78
C SER A 160 -0.33 0.51 -32.99
N GLY A 161 -0.93 1.56 -33.55
CA GLY A 161 -1.76 1.51 -34.75
C GLY A 161 -1.20 2.39 -35.85
N GLN A 162 -2.06 2.78 -36.79
CA GLN A 162 -1.73 3.75 -37.84
C GLN A 162 -2.76 4.88 -37.83
N ALA A 163 -2.30 6.10 -37.58
CA ALA A 163 -3.12 7.29 -37.73
C ALA A 163 -3.55 7.44 -39.20
N SER A 164 -4.85 7.63 -39.42
CA SER A 164 -5.44 7.71 -40.75
C SER A 164 -6.76 8.48 -40.71
N HIS A 165 -7.24 8.96 -41.85
CA HIS A 165 -8.44 9.79 -41.91
C HIS A 165 -9.70 8.94 -41.69
N ALA A 166 -10.47 9.28 -40.65
CA ALA A 166 -11.59 8.49 -40.17
C ALA A 166 -12.71 8.27 -41.20
N GLY A 167 -12.87 9.17 -42.17
CA GLY A 167 -13.91 9.06 -43.21
C GLY A 167 -13.47 8.38 -44.50
N THR A 168 -12.18 8.41 -44.84
CA THR A 168 -11.71 8.05 -46.20
C THR A 168 -10.85 6.82 -46.24
N THR A 169 -10.28 6.39 -45.11
CA THR A 169 -9.55 5.12 -45.05
C THR A 169 -10.56 3.96 -45.09
N PRO A 170 -10.51 3.05 -46.07
CA PRO A 170 -11.37 1.87 -46.08
C PRO A 170 -11.21 1.02 -44.81
N MET A 171 -12.30 0.43 -44.31
CA MET A 171 -12.33 -0.28 -43.02
C MET A 171 -11.32 -1.43 -42.94
N ASP A 172 -11.14 -2.16 -44.05
CA ASP A 172 -10.22 -3.29 -44.20
C ASP A 172 -8.73 -2.90 -44.18
N ARG A 173 -8.42 -1.59 -44.28
CA ARG A 173 -7.06 -1.05 -44.26
C ARG A 173 -6.70 -0.34 -42.96
N ARG A 174 -7.61 -0.27 -42.00
CA ARG A 174 -7.38 0.47 -40.75
C ARG A 174 -6.59 -0.37 -39.75
N ARG A 175 -5.71 0.28 -38.99
CA ARG A 175 -4.95 -0.33 -37.87
C ARG A 175 -5.24 0.43 -36.59
N TYR A 176 -6.25 -0.02 -35.86
CA TYR A 176 -6.79 0.69 -34.72
C TYR A 176 -6.20 0.25 -33.39
N ALA A 177 -5.34 1.09 -32.81
CA ALA A 177 -4.84 0.88 -31.45
C ALA A 177 -5.99 0.84 -30.42
N GLY A 178 -6.98 1.74 -30.54
CA GLY A 178 -8.12 1.79 -29.62
C GLY A 178 -9.02 0.55 -29.69
N LEU A 179 -9.26 0.00 -30.88
CA LEU A 179 -10.05 -1.23 -31.02
C LEU A 179 -9.29 -2.44 -30.46
N ALA A 180 -7.98 -2.52 -30.69
CA ALA A 180 -7.13 -3.55 -30.10
C ALA A 180 -7.16 -3.48 -28.57
N ALA A 181 -7.04 -2.28 -27.99
CA ALA A 181 -7.15 -2.07 -26.55
C ALA A 181 -8.52 -2.49 -25.99
N ALA A 182 -9.62 -2.14 -26.66
CA ALA A 182 -10.97 -2.54 -26.25
C ALA A 182 -11.17 -4.07 -26.28
N GLN A 183 -10.65 -4.74 -27.32
CA GLN A 183 -10.71 -6.20 -27.42
C GLN A 183 -9.91 -6.88 -26.30
N VAL A 184 -8.73 -6.36 -25.98
CA VAL A 184 -7.91 -6.87 -24.86
C VAL A 184 -8.62 -6.66 -23.53
N ALA A 185 -9.20 -5.48 -23.27
CA ALA A 185 -9.93 -5.20 -22.03
C ALA A 185 -11.10 -6.18 -21.82
N LEU A 186 -11.92 -6.40 -22.85
CA LEU A 186 -13.02 -7.38 -22.80
C LEU A 186 -12.53 -8.81 -22.60
N ARG A 187 -11.35 -9.16 -23.11
CA ARG A 187 -10.78 -10.50 -22.91
C ARG A 187 -10.25 -10.67 -21.49
N ILE A 188 -9.60 -9.65 -20.92
CA ILE A 188 -9.12 -9.63 -19.54
C ILE A 188 -10.29 -9.78 -18.57
N GLU A 189 -11.39 -9.04 -18.77
CA GLU A 189 -12.59 -9.18 -17.94
C GLU A 189 -13.12 -10.62 -17.92
N LYS A 190 -13.18 -11.27 -19.10
CA LYS A 190 -13.60 -12.68 -19.19
C LYS A 190 -12.67 -13.62 -18.45
N ILE A 191 -11.36 -13.39 -18.49
CA ILE A 191 -10.39 -14.19 -17.74
C ILE A 191 -10.59 -13.99 -16.22
N GLY A 192 -10.80 -12.75 -15.77
CA GLY A 192 -10.99 -12.42 -14.36
C GLY A 192 -12.28 -12.98 -13.74
N ARG A 193 -13.31 -13.23 -14.55
CA ARG A 193 -14.57 -13.85 -14.10
C ARG A 193 -14.50 -15.38 -14.00
N GLY A 194 -13.50 -16.02 -14.61
CA GLY A 194 -13.43 -17.49 -14.81
C GLY A 194 -14.00 -17.93 -16.15
#